data_AF-A0AAD4IFQ9-F1
#
_entry.id   AF-A0AAD4IFQ9-F1
#
_cell.length_a   1.000
_cell.length_b   1.000
_cell.length_c   1.000
_cell.angle_alpha   90.00
_cell.angle_beta   90.00
_cell.angle_gamma   90.00
#
_symmetry.space_group_name_H-M   'P 1'
#
loop_
_entity.id
_entity.type
_entity.pdbx_description
1 polymer ?
#
loop_
_entity_poly.entity_id
_entity_poly.type
_entity_poly.pdbx_seq_one_letter_code
_entity_poly.pdbx_strand_id
1 'polypeptide(L)'
;MNENRVAWNSSAGLSPACATSLSFTVKTFIATHTKFAMRGGGHMPIFDAANINSTGNSISSTNLNTLELSGKWRDDEKTINTGPRPRWGNVFNYLDFTNNTVIGGRLAPVGVPDLLLGGEISWYSVKHGIASSKGKIKAYVAVLADGTIATSDLYWALGGGANSFALITRFDLQTFPSILSFLADAHYGSTIETQDAFLAAVLNMALTNDEDLASKMIPVCHWDPAPPLHRRKHSFSQRHLRANI
;
A
#
# COMPACT_ATOMS: atom_id res chain seq x y z
N MET A 1 -18.99 9.89 2.54
CA MET A 1 -18.56 10.77 1.43
C MET A 1 -17.44 10.05 0.69
N ASN A 2 -17.44 10.03 -0.65
CA ASN A 2 -16.37 9.39 -1.41
C ASN A 2 -15.16 10.33 -1.49
N GLU A 3 -14.17 10.06 -0.64
CA GLU A 3 -12.91 10.80 -0.44
C GLU A 3 -12.03 10.84 -1.70
N ASN A 4 -12.37 10.03 -2.71
CA ASN A 4 -11.73 10.01 -4.04
C ASN A 4 -12.37 10.99 -5.04
N ARG A 5 -13.49 11.62 -4.71
CA ARG A 5 -14.18 12.58 -5.59
C ARG A 5 -14.11 14.04 -5.12
N VAL A 6 -13.71 14.26 -3.87
CA VAL A 6 -13.50 15.60 -3.32
C VAL A 6 -12.00 15.86 -3.23
N ALA A 7 -11.42 16.38 -4.31
CA ALA A 7 -10.53 17.50 -4.10
C ALA A 7 -11.49 18.73 -4.03
N TRP A 8 -11.27 19.77 -3.26
CA TRP A 8 -10.33 20.81 -3.60
C TRP A 8 -10.60 21.91 -2.57
N ASN A 9 -9.83 21.95 -1.49
CA ASN A 9 -9.68 23.20 -0.74
C ASN A 9 -8.23 23.67 -0.74
N SER A 10 -7.31 23.07 -1.50
CA SER A 10 -6.01 23.72 -1.71
C SER A 10 -6.15 24.83 -2.73
N SER A 11 -5.64 26.02 -2.42
CA SER A 11 -5.70 27.22 -3.28
C SER A 11 -5.08 27.03 -4.67
N ALA A 12 -4.22 26.00 -4.84
CA ALA A 12 -3.80 25.45 -6.12
C ALA A 12 -3.39 23.96 -5.97
N GLY A 13 -3.65 23.14 -6.99
CA GLY A 13 -3.19 21.75 -7.09
C GLY A 13 -2.08 21.62 -8.13
N LEU A 14 -0.89 21.15 -7.71
CA LEU A 14 0.24 20.93 -8.60
C LEU A 14 0.40 19.44 -8.88
N SER A 15 0.73 19.05 -10.11
CA SER A 15 0.93 17.65 -10.50
C SER A 15 2.27 17.49 -11.23
N PRO A 16 3.40 17.40 -10.49
CA PRO A 16 4.71 17.24 -11.11
C PRO A 16 4.78 15.93 -11.89
N ALA A 17 5.45 15.96 -13.05
CA ALA A 17 5.60 14.79 -13.92
C ALA A 17 6.88 13.99 -13.64
N CYS A 18 7.86 14.57 -12.95
CA CYS A 18 9.13 13.93 -12.62
C CYS A 18 9.76 14.53 -11.37
N ALA A 19 10.87 13.93 -10.91
CA ALA A 19 11.62 14.41 -9.74
C ALA A 19 12.11 15.85 -9.88
N THR A 20 12.53 16.28 -11.08
CA THR A 20 12.98 17.65 -11.34
C THR A 20 11.87 18.67 -11.12
N SER A 21 10.67 18.41 -11.66
CA SER A 21 9.51 19.28 -11.44
C SER A 21 9.11 19.33 -9.96
N LEU A 22 9.13 18.20 -9.26
CA LEU A 22 8.81 18.17 -7.84
C LEU A 22 9.87 18.92 -7.00
N SER A 23 11.16 18.75 -7.31
CA SER A 23 12.26 19.51 -6.70
C SER A 23 12.07 21.01 -6.89
N PHE A 24 11.75 21.45 -8.10
CA PHE A 24 11.47 22.85 -8.38
C PHE A 24 10.28 23.39 -7.56
N THR A 25 9.19 22.61 -7.47
CA THR A 25 8.04 22.94 -6.63
C THR A 25 8.43 23.08 -5.16
N VAL A 26 9.20 22.14 -4.61
CA VAL A 26 9.67 22.18 -3.22
C VAL A 26 10.56 23.40 -2.98
N LYS A 27 11.53 23.68 -3.86
CA LYS A 27 12.39 24.87 -3.75
C LYS A 27 11.59 26.18 -3.79
N THR A 28 10.58 26.24 -4.66
CA THR A 28 9.67 27.39 -4.73
C THR A 28 8.94 27.57 -3.40
N PHE A 29 8.37 26.49 -2.84
CA PHE A 29 7.66 26.55 -1.57
C PHE A 29 8.54 26.92 -0.39
N ILE A 30 9.81 26.50 -0.37
CA ILE A 30 10.78 26.93 0.64
C ILE A 30 11.01 28.45 0.52
N ALA A 31 11.30 28.94 -0.69
CA ALA A 31 11.57 30.35 -0.95
C ALA A 31 10.37 31.26 -0.63
N THR A 32 9.14 30.76 -0.81
CA THR A 32 7.90 31.51 -0.55
C THR A 32 7.26 31.18 0.78
N HIS A 33 7.92 30.40 1.65
CA HIS A 33 7.37 29.92 2.93
C HIS A 33 5.96 29.32 2.82
N THR A 34 5.70 28.64 1.71
CA THR A 34 4.38 28.08 1.40
C THR A 34 4.24 26.69 2.00
N LYS A 35 3.18 26.50 2.80
CA LYS A 35 2.82 25.18 3.32
C LYS A 35 2.30 24.30 2.18
N PHE A 36 2.62 23.02 2.23
CA PHE A 36 2.12 22.06 1.25
C PHE A 36 1.89 20.68 1.84
N ALA A 37 1.07 19.87 1.18
CA ALA A 37 0.93 18.44 1.41
C ALA A 37 1.01 17.68 0.08
N MET A 38 1.57 16.47 0.09
CA MET A 38 1.61 15.60 -1.08
C MET A 38 0.66 14.43 -0.91
N ARG A 39 -0.16 14.16 -1.94
CA ARG A 39 -1.09 13.04 -2.00
C ARG A 39 -0.62 12.00 -3.02
N GLY A 40 -0.50 10.76 -2.54
CA GLY A 40 -0.32 9.56 -3.34
C GLY A 40 -1.67 8.97 -3.76
N GLY A 41 -2.03 7.83 -3.18
CA GLY A 41 -3.34 7.22 -3.39
C GLY A 41 -4.45 7.83 -2.53
N GLY A 42 -4.11 8.46 -1.40
CA GLY A 42 -5.12 8.99 -0.48
C GLY A 42 -5.99 7.90 0.16
N HIS A 43 -5.41 6.73 0.44
CA HIS A 43 -6.06 5.64 1.18
C HIS A 43 -5.77 5.72 2.71
N MET A 44 -5.13 6.80 3.16
CA MET A 44 -4.92 7.08 4.58
C MET A 44 -6.27 7.43 5.23
N PRO A 45 -6.76 6.66 6.23
CA PRO A 45 -8.08 6.86 6.82
C PRO A 45 -8.12 8.04 7.82
N ILE A 46 -6.97 8.58 8.19
CA ILE A 46 -6.88 9.76 9.05
C ILE A 46 -7.24 10.98 8.21
N PHE A 47 -8.30 11.67 8.65
CA PHE A 47 -8.73 12.92 8.04
C PHE A 47 -7.56 13.92 7.94
N ASP A 48 -7.46 14.59 6.79
CA ASP A 48 -6.39 15.54 6.45
C ASP A 48 -4.95 15.02 6.40
N ALA A 49 -4.68 13.74 6.69
CA ALA A 49 -3.31 13.22 6.70
C ALA A 49 -2.60 13.25 5.33
N ALA A 50 -3.36 13.32 4.23
CA ALA A 50 -2.84 13.47 2.87
C ALA A 50 -3.32 14.77 2.20
N ASN A 51 -3.67 15.79 2.98
CA ASN A 51 -4.19 17.07 2.51
C ASN A 51 -3.70 18.23 3.38
N ILE A 52 -3.95 19.47 2.96
CA ILE A 52 -3.60 20.68 3.72
C ILE A 52 -4.73 21.71 3.80
N ASN A 53 -5.95 21.32 3.44
CA ASN A 53 -7.12 22.19 3.39
C ASN A 53 -6.82 23.50 2.65
N SER A 54 -7.45 24.61 3.06
CA SER A 54 -7.21 25.98 2.56
C SER A 54 -5.91 26.61 3.06
N THR A 55 -5.10 25.89 3.83
CA THR A 55 -3.94 26.49 4.50
C THR A 55 -2.65 26.40 3.67
N GLY A 56 -2.71 25.79 2.48
CA GLY A 56 -1.55 25.62 1.62
C GLY A 56 -1.87 24.99 0.27
N ASN A 57 -0.82 24.54 -0.40
CA ASN A 57 -0.91 23.92 -1.72
C ASN A 57 -0.89 22.39 -1.64
N SER A 58 -1.70 21.74 -2.48
CA SER A 58 -1.68 20.28 -2.60
C SER A 58 -0.83 19.86 -3.80
N ILE A 59 0.10 18.93 -3.57
CA ILE A 59 0.89 18.28 -4.60
C ILE A 59 0.26 16.91 -4.86
N SER A 60 -0.16 16.67 -6.09
CA SER A 60 -0.72 15.40 -6.53
C SER A 60 0.33 14.54 -7.24
N SER A 61 0.37 13.25 -6.92
CA SER A 61 1.18 12.27 -7.64
C SER A 61 0.65 11.94 -9.04
N THR A 62 -0.47 12.52 -9.50
CA THR A 62 -1.19 12.12 -10.72
C THR A 62 -0.35 12.02 -12.01
N ASN A 63 0.76 12.75 -12.12
CA ASN A 63 1.62 12.67 -13.30
C ASN A 63 2.87 11.79 -13.09
N LEU A 64 3.11 11.28 -11.88
CA LEU A 64 4.21 10.36 -11.56
C LEU A 64 3.74 8.90 -11.73
N ASN A 65 3.49 8.50 -12.97
CA ASN A 65 2.74 7.31 -13.35
C ASN A 65 3.59 6.11 -13.81
N THR A 66 4.90 6.13 -13.58
CA THR A 66 5.84 5.09 -14.01
C THR A 66 5.41 3.70 -13.53
N LEU A 67 5.45 2.73 -14.43
CA LEU A 67 5.37 1.28 -14.19
C LEU A 67 6.23 0.59 -15.22
N GLU A 68 7.44 0.20 -14.83
CA GLU A 68 8.44 -0.35 -15.72
C GLU A 68 9.13 -1.54 -15.06
N LEU A 69 9.15 -2.69 -15.73
CA LEU A 69 9.92 -3.85 -15.29
C LEU A 69 11.32 -3.78 -15.91
N SER A 70 12.35 -3.69 -15.08
CA SER A 70 13.75 -3.77 -15.49
C SER A 70 14.32 -5.17 -15.23
N GLY A 71 15.08 -5.69 -16.21
CA GLY A 71 15.69 -7.03 -16.18
C GLY A 71 15.42 -7.83 -17.45
N LYS A 72 16.18 -8.91 -17.68
CA LYS A 72 16.01 -9.79 -18.84
C LYS A 72 14.79 -10.70 -18.65
N TRP A 73 14.15 -11.13 -19.73
CA TRP A 73 12.87 -11.89 -19.71
C TRP A 73 12.86 -13.18 -18.84
N ARG A 74 14.02 -13.71 -18.42
CA ARG A 74 14.18 -14.93 -17.61
C ARG A 74 15.01 -14.75 -16.33
N ASP A 75 15.27 -13.52 -15.92
CA ASP A 75 15.94 -13.28 -14.64
C ASP A 75 14.94 -13.37 -13.50
N ASP A 76 15.31 -14.04 -12.41
CA ASP A 76 14.46 -14.19 -11.21
C ASP A 76 14.54 -12.96 -10.29
N GLU A 77 15.53 -12.09 -10.51
CA GLU A 77 15.78 -10.87 -9.73
C GLU A 77 15.50 -9.59 -10.54
N LYS A 78 14.28 -9.46 -11.06
CA LYS A 78 13.87 -8.22 -11.74
C LYS A 78 13.55 -7.13 -10.71
N THR A 79 13.52 -5.90 -11.19
CA THR A 79 13.08 -4.75 -10.40
C THR A 79 11.91 -4.08 -11.12
N ILE A 80 10.81 -3.85 -10.42
CA ILE A 80 9.74 -2.99 -10.93
C ILE A 80 9.92 -1.58 -10.39
N ASN A 81 10.11 -0.65 -11.31
CA ASN A 81 10.16 0.77 -11.04
C ASN A 81 8.74 1.31 -11.10
N THR A 82 8.23 1.81 -9.97
CA THR A 82 6.88 2.33 -9.86
C THR A 82 6.86 3.74 -9.30
N GLY A 83 6.08 4.62 -9.93
CA GLY A 83 5.79 5.94 -9.39
C GLY A 83 4.78 5.89 -8.25
N PRO A 84 4.50 7.02 -7.58
CA PRO A 84 3.49 7.13 -6.54
C PRO A 84 2.03 7.17 -7.03
N ARG A 85 1.74 7.29 -8.34
CA ARG A 85 0.36 7.26 -8.84
C ARG A 85 -0.29 5.87 -8.89
N PRO A 86 0.37 4.84 -9.44
CA PRO A 86 -0.22 3.51 -9.53
C PRO A 86 -0.87 3.05 -8.22
N ARG A 87 -2.02 2.40 -8.36
CA ARG A 87 -2.61 1.59 -7.30
C ARG A 87 -2.08 0.17 -7.39
N TRP A 88 -2.21 -0.60 -6.31
CA TRP A 88 -1.76 -1.99 -6.31
C TRP A 88 -2.39 -2.85 -7.39
N GLY A 89 -3.66 -2.60 -7.74
CA GLY A 89 -4.29 -3.27 -8.89
C GLY A 89 -3.57 -2.99 -10.21
N ASN A 90 -3.05 -1.78 -10.42
CA ASN A 90 -2.28 -1.47 -11.63
C ASN A 90 -0.94 -2.21 -11.64
N VAL A 91 -0.25 -2.27 -10.50
CA VAL A 91 1.04 -2.95 -10.37
C VAL A 91 0.90 -4.45 -10.65
N PHE A 92 -0.09 -5.12 -10.03
CA PHE A 92 -0.29 -6.55 -10.25
C PHE A 92 -0.74 -6.84 -11.69
N ASN A 93 -1.69 -6.07 -12.24
CA ASN A 93 -2.09 -6.24 -13.64
C ASN A 93 -0.93 -6.05 -14.63
N TYR A 94 0.03 -5.17 -14.32
CA TYR A 94 1.21 -4.97 -15.15
C TYR A 94 2.19 -6.14 -15.06
N LEU A 95 2.29 -6.76 -13.87
CA LEU A 95 3.13 -7.94 -13.63
C LEU A 95 2.47 -9.25 -14.08
N ASP A 96 1.16 -9.24 -14.36
CA ASP A 96 0.47 -10.40 -14.93
C ASP A 96 1.20 -10.88 -16.20
N PHE A 97 1.31 -12.19 -16.34
CA PHE A 97 2.03 -12.87 -17.44
C PHE A 97 3.55 -12.67 -17.49
N THR A 98 4.16 -11.95 -16.54
CA THR A 98 5.62 -11.80 -16.45
C THR A 98 6.29 -12.88 -15.60
N ASN A 99 5.51 -13.80 -15.00
CA ASN A 99 5.91 -14.75 -13.96
C ASN A 99 6.57 -14.12 -12.73
N ASN A 100 6.41 -12.81 -12.54
CA ASN A 100 6.97 -12.07 -11.43
C ASN A 100 5.85 -11.43 -10.60
N THR A 101 6.10 -11.24 -9.31
CA THR A 101 5.23 -10.50 -8.40
C THR A 101 6.07 -9.73 -7.39
N VAL A 102 5.42 -8.91 -6.55
CA VAL A 102 6.06 -8.09 -5.52
C VAL A 102 5.30 -8.16 -4.21
N ILE A 103 5.96 -7.78 -3.11
CA ILE A 103 5.31 -7.60 -1.82
C ILE A 103 4.50 -6.31 -1.92
N GLY A 104 3.19 -6.45 -2.03
CA GLY A 104 2.28 -5.34 -2.30
C GLY A 104 0.94 -5.43 -1.58
N GLY A 105 0.12 -4.40 -1.79
CA GLY A 105 -1.16 -4.22 -1.09
C GLY A 105 -2.22 -5.24 -1.47
N ARG A 106 -3.00 -5.67 -0.47
CA ARG A 106 -4.06 -6.67 -0.63
C ARG A 106 -5.31 -6.14 -1.35
N LEU A 107 -5.51 -4.83 -1.35
CA LEU A 107 -6.66 -4.17 -1.96
C LEU A 107 -6.22 -3.39 -3.20
N ALA A 108 -6.81 -3.74 -4.35
CA ALA A 108 -6.54 -3.11 -5.64
C ALA A 108 -6.57 -1.57 -5.64
N PRO A 109 -7.48 -0.85 -4.94
CA PRO A 109 -7.53 0.62 -4.96
C PRO A 109 -6.51 1.31 -4.04
N VAL A 110 -5.76 0.59 -3.21
CA VAL A 110 -4.75 1.21 -2.33
C VAL A 110 -3.60 1.77 -3.18
N GLY A 111 -3.15 2.99 -2.87
CA GLY A 111 -1.98 3.58 -3.55
C GLY A 111 -0.69 2.88 -3.15
N VAL A 112 0.26 2.77 -4.09
CA VAL A 112 1.61 2.25 -3.81
C VAL A 112 2.27 2.95 -2.60
N PRO A 113 2.41 4.30 -2.57
CA PRO A 113 3.11 4.97 -1.47
C PRO A 113 2.38 4.86 -0.13
N ASP A 114 1.04 4.83 -0.15
CA ASP A 114 0.23 4.76 1.07
C ASP A 114 0.53 3.47 1.86
N LEU A 115 0.86 2.38 1.16
CA LEU A 115 1.22 1.10 1.76
C LEU A 115 2.72 1.02 2.08
N LEU A 116 3.57 1.33 1.10
CA LEU A 116 5.03 1.16 1.25
C LEU A 116 5.65 2.11 2.29
N LEU A 117 5.04 3.27 2.52
CA LEU A 117 5.53 4.26 3.48
C LEU A 117 4.84 4.18 4.84
N GLY A 118 3.64 3.58 4.91
CA GLY A 118 2.79 3.56 6.11
C GLY A 118 2.98 2.33 7.01
N GLY A 119 3.70 1.32 6.55
CA GLY A 119 3.76 0.00 7.18
C GLY A 119 2.82 -0.97 6.46
N GLU A 120 3.39 -2.00 5.86
CA GLU A 120 2.63 -2.90 4.99
C GLU A 120 2.33 -4.27 5.58
N ILE A 121 1.20 -4.82 5.15
CA ILE A 121 0.86 -6.24 5.29
C ILE A 121 0.38 -6.73 3.93
N SER A 122 1.18 -7.61 3.33
CA SER A 122 0.92 -8.27 2.06
C SER A 122 0.51 -9.73 2.27
N TRP A 123 -0.10 -10.33 1.25
CA TRP A 123 -0.27 -11.79 1.17
C TRP A 123 1.07 -12.52 1.26
N TYR A 124 2.14 -11.89 0.78
CA TYR A 124 3.47 -12.46 0.76
C TYR A 124 4.27 -12.25 2.07
N SER A 125 3.71 -11.51 3.04
CA SER A 125 4.52 -10.99 4.14
C SER A 125 5.06 -12.02 5.12
N VAL A 126 4.35 -13.14 5.32
CA VAL A 126 4.83 -14.19 6.23
C VAL A 126 6.06 -14.91 5.67
N LYS A 127 6.09 -15.15 4.35
CA LYS A 127 7.21 -15.83 3.68
C LYS A 127 8.35 -14.87 3.35
N HIS A 128 8.03 -13.65 2.90
CA HIS A 128 9.01 -12.73 2.33
C HIS A 128 9.30 -11.50 3.18
N GLY A 129 8.62 -11.33 4.32
CA GLY A 129 8.69 -10.13 5.15
C GLY A 129 7.85 -8.98 4.60
N ILE A 130 8.01 -7.80 5.18
CA ILE A 130 7.37 -6.57 4.69
C ILE A 130 8.28 -5.93 3.61
N ALA A 131 7.73 -5.25 2.61
CA ALA A 131 8.50 -4.67 1.50
C ALA A 131 9.52 -3.60 1.95
N SER A 132 9.23 -2.88 3.03
CA SER A 132 10.13 -1.95 3.72
C SER A 132 11.26 -2.64 4.50
N SER A 133 11.26 -3.97 4.59
CA SER A 133 12.29 -4.75 5.28
C SER A 133 13.19 -5.53 4.31
N LYS A 134 14.41 -5.83 4.76
CA LYS A 134 15.34 -6.79 4.12
C LYS A 134 15.55 -6.57 2.60
N GLY A 135 15.70 -5.32 2.16
CA GLY A 135 16.14 -4.98 0.79
C GLY A 135 15.14 -5.33 -0.31
N LYS A 136 13.84 -5.42 0.01
CA LYS A 136 12.76 -5.64 -0.96
C LYS A 136 12.39 -4.38 -1.73
N ILE A 137 12.67 -3.21 -1.18
CA ILE A 137 12.80 -1.96 -1.93
C ILE A 137 14.30 -1.71 -2.11
N LYS A 138 14.75 -1.70 -3.37
CA LYS A 138 16.17 -1.52 -3.74
C LYS A 138 16.61 -0.07 -3.63
N ALA A 139 15.73 0.86 -4.01
CA ALA A 139 15.99 2.28 -3.93
C ALA A 139 14.70 3.09 -3.96
N TYR A 140 14.79 4.32 -3.47
CA TYR A 140 13.80 5.36 -3.66
C TYR A 140 14.43 6.50 -4.45
N VAL A 141 13.71 7.05 -5.42
CA VAL A 141 14.03 8.38 -5.97
C VAL A 141 13.19 9.39 -5.22
N ALA A 142 13.84 10.24 -4.45
CA ALA A 142 13.24 11.09 -3.46
C ALA A 142 13.63 12.56 -3.65
N VAL A 143 12.73 13.46 -3.28
CA VAL A 143 13.00 14.90 -3.14
C VAL A 143 13.03 15.21 -1.65
N LEU A 144 14.18 15.70 -1.18
CA LEU A 144 14.41 16.06 0.21
C LEU A 144 13.82 17.43 0.55
N ALA A 145 13.86 17.79 1.84
CA ALA A 145 13.27 19.03 2.36
C ALA A 145 13.91 20.31 1.82
N ASP A 146 15.13 20.27 1.27
CA ASP A 146 15.83 21.36 0.59
C ASP A 146 15.60 21.37 -0.94
N GLY A 147 14.80 20.41 -1.43
CA GLY A 147 14.57 20.18 -2.85
C GLY A 147 15.69 19.41 -3.56
N THR A 148 16.68 18.88 -2.85
CA THR A 148 17.70 18.00 -3.43
C THR A 148 17.05 16.69 -3.86
N ILE A 149 17.40 16.22 -5.06
CA ILE A 149 16.97 14.91 -5.57
C ILE A 149 18.02 13.88 -5.16
N ALA A 150 17.60 12.83 -4.49
CA ALA A 150 18.46 11.74 -4.04
C ALA A 150 17.92 10.38 -4.46
N THR A 151 18.83 9.47 -4.79
CA THR A 151 18.53 8.04 -4.96
C THR A 151 19.22 7.29 -3.82
N SER A 152 18.45 6.72 -2.90
CA SER A 152 19.00 6.07 -1.70
C SER A 152 18.03 5.02 -1.15
N ASP A 153 18.56 4.11 -0.35
CA ASP A 153 17.87 3.08 0.41
C ASP A 153 17.31 3.64 1.73
N LEU A 154 16.35 4.56 1.64
CA LEU A 154 15.70 5.20 2.79
C LEU A 154 14.68 4.30 3.52
N TYR A 155 14.74 2.98 3.36
CA TYR A 155 13.71 2.07 3.88
C TYR A 155 13.59 2.11 5.41
N TRP A 156 14.69 2.35 6.13
CA TRP A 156 14.71 2.45 7.59
C TRP A 156 13.91 3.67 8.11
N ALA A 157 13.87 4.76 7.34
CA ALA A 157 13.17 5.99 7.71
C ALA A 157 11.73 5.98 7.17
N LEU A 158 11.56 5.49 5.94
CA LEU A 158 10.30 5.55 5.22
C LEU A 158 9.37 4.37 5.51
N GLY A 159 9.88 3.25 6.02
CA GLY A 159 9.11 2.06 6.41
C GLY A 159 8.30 2.26 7.68
N GLY A 160 7.28 3.11 7.64
CA GLY A 160 6.44 3.52 8.78
C GLY A 160 6.54 5.00 9.12
N GLY A 161 7.54 5.71 8.59
CA GLY A 161 7.69 7.16 8.74
C GLY A 161 6.89 8.00 7.74
N ALA A 162 6.11 7.35 6.86
CA ALA A 162 5.36 7.99 5.80
C ALA A 162 6.25 8.88 4.91
N ASN A 163 5.77 10.06 4.53
CA ASN A 163 6.49 11.05 3.73
C ASN A 163 7.22 12.12 4.58
N SER A 164 7.46 11.85 5.87
CA SER A 164 8.06 12.83 6.80
C SER A 164 9.51 13.17 6.45
N PHE A 165 10.23 12.24 5.84
CA PHE A 165 11.66 12.37 5.56
C PHE A 165 11.97 12.78 4.12
N ALA A 166 11.08 12.45 3.18
CA ALA A 166 11.22 12.82 1.78
C ALA A 166 9.92 12.61 1.00
N LEU A 167 9.80 13.33 -0.13
CA LEU A 167 8.74 13.11 -1.11
C LEU A 167 9.21 12.12 -2.18
N ILE A 168 8.52 10.98 -2.30
CA ILE A 168 8.96 9.89 -3.19
C ILE A 168 8.35 10.05 -4.57
N THR A 169 9.19 9.90 -5.60
CA THR A 169 8.80 9.97 -7.01
C THR A 169 8.94 8.65 -7.74
N ARG A 170 9.76 7.73 -7.21
CA ARG A 170 9.92 6.36 -7.72
C ARG A 170 10.30 5.40 -6.59
N PHE A 171 9.73 4.21 -6.63
CA PHE A 171 10.11 3.05 -5.83
C PHE A 171 10.68 1.99 -6.77
N ASP A 172 11.84 1.44 -6.41
CA ASP A 172 12.46 0.36 -7.16
C ASP A 172 12.25 -0.94 -6.35
N LEU A 173 11.19 -1.70 -6.68
CA LEU A 173 10.78 -2.88 -5.92
C LEU A 173 11.41 -4.15 -6.49
N GLN A 174 12.00 -4.97 -5.62
CA GLN A 174 12.47 -6.30 -5.98
C GLN A 174 11.28 -7.21 -6.29
N THR A 175 11.31 -7.87 -7.46
CA THR A 175 10.34 -8.92 -7.78
C THR A 175 10.80 -10.29 -7.26
N PHE A 176 9.88 -11.23 -7.26
CA PHE A 176 10.15 -12.65 -7.06
C PHE A 176 9.17 -13.48 -7.91
N PRO A 177 9.45 -14.77 -8.14
CA PRO A 177 8.56 -15.63 -8.91
C PRO A 177 7.12 -15.63 -8.39
N SER A 178 6.16 -15.37 -9.28
CA SER A 178 4.74 -15.47 -8.97
C SER A 178 4.33 -16.95 -8.93
N ILE A 179 3.47 -17.29 -7.96
CA ILE A 179 2.96 -18.65 -7.76
C ILE A 179 1.44 -18.67 -7.89
N LEU A 180 0.90 -19.77 -8.40
CA LEU A 180 -0.55 -19.95 -8.50
C LEU A 180 -1.16 -19.89 -7.09
N SER A 181 -2.07 -18.93 -6.90
CA SER A 181 -2.73 -18.68 -5.63
C SER A 181 -4.22 -19.01 -5.71
N PHE A 182 -4.73 -19.74 -4.73
CA PHE A 182 -6.15 -20.03 -4.55
C PHE A 182 -6.72 -19.12 -3.49
N LEU A 183 -7.80 -18.41 -3.82
CA LEU A 183 -8.57 -17.62 -2.87
C LEU A 183 -9.88 -18.35 -2.53
N ALA A 184 -10.19 -18.51 -1.25
CA ALA A 184 -11.49 -18.98 -0.77
C ALA A 184 -12.09 -17.93 0.18
N ASP A 185 -13.42 -17.80 0.17
CA ASP A 185 -14.16 -16.95 1.10
C ASP A 185 -15.24 -17.79 1.79
N ALA A 186 -15.10 -18.00 3.09
CA ALA A 186 -16.02 -18.79 3.91
C ALA A 186 -16.83 -17.86 4.81
N HIS A 187 -18.12 -18.13 4.95
CA HIS A 187 -19.03 -17.39 5.84
C HIS A 187 -19.61 -18.34 6.88
N TYR A 188 -19.56 -17.95 8.14
CA TYR A 188 -20.02 -18.74 9.28
C TYR A 188 -21.19 -18.07 9.97
N GLY A 189 -22.02 -18.88 10.64
CA GLY A 189 -23.18 -18.42 11.40
C GLY A 189 -22.81 -17.59 12.65
N SER A 190 -23.84 -17.16 13.37
CA SER A 190 -23.71 -16.22 14.50
C SER A 190 -23.85 -16.84 15.89
N THR A 191 -23.85 -18.17 16.01
CA THR A 191 -24.03 -18.84 17.32
C THR A 191 -22.80 -18.66 18.19
N ILE A 192 -22.94 -18.79 19.52
CA ILE A 192 -21.79 -18.66 20.43
C ILE A 192 -20.75 -19.76 20.19
N GLU A 193 -21.21 -20.98 19.86
CA GLU A 193 -20.35 -22.10 19.53
C GLU A 193 -19.55 -21.84 18.25
N THR A 194 -20.19 -21.20 17.25
CA THR A 194 -19.52 -20.81 16.00
C THR A 194 -18.50 -19.69 16.24
N GLN A 195 -18.83 -18.74 17.12
CA GLN A 195 -17.94 -17.66 17.54
C GLN A 195 -16.68 -18.21 18.22
N ASP A 196 -16.86 -19.07 19.22
CA ASP A 196 -15.75 -19.66 19.97
C ASP A 196 -14.87 -20.52 19.06
N ALA A 197 -15.48 -21.32 18.17
CA ALA A 197 -14.74 -22.12 17.20
C ALA A 197 -13.97 -21.25 16.19
N PHE A 198 -14.57 -20.16 15.71
CA PHE A 198 -13.90 -19.22 14.81
C PHE A 198 -12.71 -18.55 15.48
N LEU A 199 -12.88 -18.01 16.69
CA LEU A 199 -11.80 -17.37 17.44
C LEU A 199 -10.68 -18.35 17.79
N ALA A 200 -11.03 -19.58 18.18
CA ALA A 200 -10.06 -20.65 18.40
C ALA A 200 -9.26 -20.98 17.13
N ALA A 201 -9.91 -21.02 15.95
CA ALA A 201 -9.23 -21.24 14.68
C ALA A 201 -8.29 -20.08 14.30
N VAL A 202 -8.72 -18.83 14.52
CA VAL A 202 -7.88 -17.64 14.29
C VAL A 202 -6.66 -17.66 15.21
N LEU A 203 -6.85 -17.97 16.50
CA LEU A 203 -5.76 -18.08 17.46
C LEU A 203 -4.80 -19.20 17.07
N ASN A 204 -5.31 -20.39 16.73
CA ASN A 204 -4.48 -21.51 16.31
C ASN A 204 -3.63 -21.12 15.10
N MET A 205 -4.23 -20.51 14.08
CA MET A 205 -3.48 -20.03 12.92
C MET A 205 -2.44 -18.97 13.29
N ALA A 206 -2.72 -18.07 14.24
CA ALA A 206 -1.74 -17.08 14.67
C ALA A 206 -0.53 -17.73 15.37
N LEU A 207 -0.76 -18.83 16.10
CA LEU A 207 0.27 -19.56 16.84
C LEU A 207 1.08 -20.52 15.97
N THR A 208 0.50 -21.05 14.89
CA THR A 208 1.12 -22.10 14.05
C THR A 208 1.32 -21.69 12.58
N ASN A 209 1.27 -20.39 12.27
CA ASN A 209 1.40 -19.87 10.90
C ASN A 209 2.75 -20.20 10.24
N ASP A 210 3.75 -20.54 11.05
CA ASP A 210 5.08 -20.94 10.62
C ASP A 210 5.11 -22.36 10.02
N GLU A 211 4.11 -23.19 10.30
CA GLU A 211 3.95 -24.54 9.73
C GLU A 211 3.56 -24.50 8.24
N ASP A 212 2.81 -23.48 7.80
CA ASP A 212 2.46 -23.24 6.40
C ASP A 212 2.63 -21.75 6.02
N LEU A 213 3.86 -21.40 5.62
CA LEU A 213 4.20 -20.04 5.20
C LEU A 213 3.44 -19.58 3.95
N ALA A 214 2.81 -20.49 3.19
CA ALA A 214 2.02 -20.17 2.00
C ALA A 214 0.53 -19.92 2.29
N SER A 215 0.03 -20.30 3.48
CA SER A 215 -1.36 -20.13 3.88
C SER A 215 -1.59 -18.80 4.60
N LYS A 216 -2.60 -18.01 4.18
CA LYS A 216 -2.95 -16.73 4.82
C LYS A 216 -4.45 -16.60 5.03
N MET A 217 -4.80 -15.93 6.12
CA MET A 217 -6.18 -15.65 6.50
C MET A 217 -6.38 -14.16 6.75
N ILE A 218 -7.50 -13.62 6.28
CA ILE A 218 -8.07 -12.38 6.82
C ILE A 218 -9.35 -12.77 7.57
N PRO A 219 -9.31 -12.85 8.92
CA PRO A 219 -10.52 -13.00 9.70
C PRO A 219 -11.30 -11.69 9.69
N VAL A 220 -12.59 -11.75 9.38
CA VAL A 220 -13.49 -10.60 9.40
C VAL A 220 -14.65 -10.91 10.32
N CYS A 221 -14.81 -10.07 11.34
CA CYS A 221 -15.96 -10.10 12.23
C CYS A 221 -16.88 -8.93 11.83
N HIS A 222 -18.06 -9.23 11.31
CA HIS A 222 -19.06 -8.21 11.04
C HIS A 222 -19.96 -8.00 12.26
N TRP A 223 -20.07 -6.74 12.65
CA TRP A 223 -21.08 -6.30 13.60
C TRP A 223 -22.25 -5.74 12.82
N ASP A 224 -23.37 -6.46 12.77
CA ASP A 224 -24.61 -5.93 12.21
C ASP A 224 -25.43 -5.27 13.33
N PRO A 225 -25.58 -3.92 13.34
CA PRO A 225 -26.56 -3.28 14.19
C PRO A 225 -27.95 -3.63 13.65
N ALA A 226 -28.58 -4.69 14.20
CA ALA A 226 -29.97 -4.98 13.90
C ALA A 226 -30.85 -3.77 14.32
N PRO A 227 -31.88 -3.41 13.52
CA PRO A 227 -32.89 -2.46 13.97
C PRO A 227 -33.56 -2.98 15.26
N PRO A 228 -34.19 -2.11 16.08
CA PRO A 228 -34.56 -2.38 17.48
C PRO A 228 -35.44 -3.62 17.76
N LEU A 229 -35.96 -4.27 16.71
CA LEU A 229 -36.94 -5.36 16.78
C LEU A 229 -36.36 -6.76 16.50
N HIS A 230 -35.07 -6.89 16.19
CA HIS A 230 -34.44 -8.21 15.96
C HIS A 230 -33.18 -8.42 16.80
N ARG A 231 -33.01 -9.64 17.32
CA ARG A 231 -31.82 -10.03 18.10
C ARG A 231 -30.56 -9.72 17.29
N ARG A 232 -29.57 -9.14 17.97
CA ARG A 232 -28.25 -8.77 17.46
C ARG A 232 -27.59 -10.00 16.80
N LYS A 233 -26.98 -9.83 15.64
CA LYS A 233 -26.27 -10.91 14.92
C LYS A 233 -24.83 -10.47 14.62
N HIS A 234 -23.88 -11.37 14.86
CA HIS A 234 -22.49 -11.25 14.42
C HIS A 234 -22.28 -12.28 13.32
N SER A 235 -21.84 -11.87 12.13
CA SER A 235 -21.46 -12.81 11.09
C SER A 235 -19.94 -12.82 10.95
N PHE A 236 -19.37 -13.99 10.73
CA PHE A 236 -17.93 -14.17 10.57
C PHE A 236 -17.64 -14.57 9.13
N SER A 237 -16.65 -13.95 8.52
CA SER A 237 -16.13 -14.43 7.25
C SER A 237 -14.61 -14.55 7.28
N GLN A 238 -14.10 -15.44 6.45
CA GLN A 238 -12.70 -15.75 6.37
C GLN A 238 -12.28 -15.80 4.90
N ARG A 239 -11.39 -14.89 4.52
CA ARG A 239 -10.69 -15.00 3.23
C ARG A 239 -9.39 -15.75 3.41
N HIS A 240 -9.26 -16.87 2.72
CA HIS A 240 -8.07 -17.72 2.71
C HIS A 240 -7.34 -17.55 1.38
N LEU A 241 -6.02 -17.35 1.41
CA LEU A 241 -5.17 -17.46 0.24
C LEU A 241 -4.17 -18.60 0.47
N ARG A 242 -4.11 -19.57 -0.45
CA ARG A 242 -3.14 -20.66 -0.42
C ARG A 242 -2.43 -20.75 -1.77
N ALA A 243 -1.11 -20.74 -1.77
CA ALA A 243 -0.36 -21.00 -3.00
C ALA A 243 0.08 -22.46 -3.08
N ASN A 244 -0.02 -23.06 -4.27
CA ASN A 244 0.56 -24.39 -4.50
C ASN A 244 2.08 -24.24 -4.66
N ILE A 245 2.83 -25.03 -3.88
CA ILE A 245 4.29 -25.17 -3.95
C ILE A 245 4.64 -26.21 -5.00
#